data_AF-A0A1L3J9L0-F1
#
_entry.id   AF-A0A1L3J9L0-F1
#
_cell.length_a   1.000
_cell.length_b   1.000
_cell.length_c   1.000
_cell.angle_alpha   90.00
_cell.angle_beta   90.00
_cell.angle_gamma   90.00
#
_symmetry.space_group_name_H-M   'P 1'
#
loop_
_entity.id
_entity.type
_entity.pdbx_description
1 polymer ?
#
loop_
_entity_poly.entity_id
_entity_poly.type
_entity_poly.pdbx_seq_one_letter_code
_entity_poly.pdbx_strand_id
1 'polypeptide(L)'
;MNLSRERQFAEAVERYLFDAGGDARMRQIIRNLPHYIELTPAERRRSKTRPREEMWEQIVRNIVSHRYLADNAINRGKLHYRRNHLSLANSPQLTLF
;
A
#
# COMPACT_ATOMS: atom_id res chain seq x y z
N MET A 1 -16.28 0.18 -0.81
CA MET A 1 -14.93 -0.42 -0.63
C MET A 1 -14.97 -1.20 0.67
N ASN A 2 -14.56 -2.48 0.68
CA ASN A 2 -14.59 -3.27 1.90
C ASN A 2 -13.30 -3.00 2.71
N LEU A 3 -13.42 -2.48 3.94
CA LEU A 3 -12.30 -2.17 4.84
C LEU A 3 -11.37 -3.38 5.03
N SER A 4 -11.92 -4.60 5.00
CA SER A 4 -11.16 -5.85 5.05
C SER A 4 -10.17 -5.99 3.89
N ARG A 5 -10.53 -5.54 2.68
CA ARG A 5 -9.66 -5.69 1.51
C ARG A 5 -8.56 -4.63 1.45
N GLU A 6 -8.86 -3.37 1.81
CA GLU A 6 -7.82 -2.33 1.95
C GLU A 6 -6.72 -2.80 2.92
N ARG A 7 -7.12 -3.43 4.03
CA ARG A 7 -6.20 -4.02 4.99
C ARG A 7 -5.32 -5.11 4.40
N GLN A 8 -5.87 -6.04 3.61
CA GLN A 8 -5.07 -7.08 2.94
C GLN A 8 -4.05 -6.49 1.96
N PHE A 9 -4.42 -5.42 1.24
CA PHE A 9 -3.47 -4.69 0.41
C PHE A 9 -2.40 -4.00 1.25
N ALA A 10 -2.74 -3.41 2.39
CA ALA A 10 -1.76 -2.85 3.30
C ALA A 10 -0.78 -3.91 3.83
N GLU A 11 -1.27 -5.09 4.21
CA GLU A 11 -0.43 -6.23 4.64
C GLU A 11 0.48 -6.75 3.51
N ALA A 12 0.03 -6.70 2.25
CA ALA A 12 0.88 -6.98 1.09
C ALA A 12 1.96 -5.89 0.87
N VAL A 13 1.62 -4.62 1.07
CA VAL A 13 2.57 -3.50 1.00
C VAL A 13 3.62 -3.62 2.10
N GLU A 14 3.21 -3.95 3.33
CA GLU A 14 4.13 -4.19 4.46
C GLU A 14 5.15 -5.28 4.12
N ARG A 15 4.70 -6.42 3.57
CA ARG A 15 5.59 -7.52 3.15
C ARG A 15 6.56 -7.11 2.04
N TYR A 16 6.07 -6.42 1.01
CA TYR A 16 6.94 -5.89 -0.06
C TYR A 16 7.98 -4.91 0.48
N LEU A 17 7.58 -4.00 1.38
CA LEU A 17 8.51 -3.04 1.96
C LEU A 17 9.57 -3.72 2.82
N PHE A 18 9.21 -4.76 3.57
CA PHE A 18 10.17 -5.56 4.34
C PHE A 18 11.27 -6.13 3.42
N ASP A 19 10.88 -6.79 2.32
CA ASP A 19 11.82 -7.34 1.34
C ASP A 19 12.63 -6.26 0.60
N ALA A 20 12.03 -5.07 0.40
CA ALA A 20 12.66 -3.94 -0.29
C ALA A 20 13.59 -3.10 0.59
N GLY A 21 13.82 -3.50 1.85
CA GLY A 21 14.70 -2.77 2.78
C GLY A 21 14.04 -1.60 3.51
N GLY A 22 12.71 -1.65 3.66
CA GLY A 22 11.94 -0.81 4.59
C GLY A 22 11.28 0.43 4.00
N ASP A 23 11.65 0.86 2.79
CA ASP A 23 11.10 2.04 2.11
C ASP A 23 11.02 1.83 0.59
N ALA A 24 9.96 2.34 -0.04
CA ALA A 24 9.86 2.36 -1.49
C ALA A 24 8.94 3.47 -2.02
N ARG A 25 9.19 3.89 -3.27
CA ARG A 25 8.26 4.77 -3.99
C ARG A 25 6.97 4.03 -4.31
N MET A 26 5.85 4.75 -4.29
CA MET A 26 4.53 4.24 -4.69
C MET A 26 4.56 3.53 -6.05
N ARG A 27 5.31 4.05 -7.03
CA ARG A 27 5.47 3.41 -8.34
C ARG A 27 6.14 2.03 -8.28
N GLN A 28 7.08 1.84 -7.36
CA GLN A 28 7.77 0.56 -7.18
C GLN A 28 6.85 -0.43 -6.47
N ILE A 29 6.11 0.04 -5.46
CA ILE A 29 5.07 -0.74 -4.78
C ILE A 29 4.06 -1.23 -5.80
N ILE A 30 3.42 -0.32 -6.56
CA ILE A 30 2.45 -0.68 -7.60
C ILE A 30 3.04 -1.74 -8.54
N ARG A 31 4.22 -1.51 -9.11
CA ARG A 31 4.82 -2.47 -10.06
C ARG A 31 5.03 -3.88 -9.49
N ASN A 32 5.37 -4.00 -8.21
CA ASN A 32 5.78 -5.28 -7.60
C ASN A 32 4.67 -5.94 -6.76
N LEU A 33 3.67 -5.19 -6.30
CA LEU A 33 2.66 -5.69 -5.36
C LEU A 33 1.87 -6.90 -5.86
N PRO A 34 1.59 -7.08 -7.17
CA PRO A 34 0.93 -8.30 -7.66
C PRO A 34 1.66 -9.61 -7.33
N HIS A 35 2.95 -9.58 -6.97
CA HIS A 35 3.68 -10.76 -6.48
C HIS A 35 3.41 -11.09 -5.00
N TYR A 36 2.81 -10.16 -4.26
CA TYR A 36 2.59 -10.27 -2.81
C TYR A 36 1.12 -10.51 -2.45
N ILE A 37 0.21 -10.40 -3.41
CA ILE A 37 -1.22 -10.56 -3.21
C ILE A 37 -1.88 -11.17 -4.44
N GLU A 38 -2.73 -12.17 -4.22
CA GLU A 38 -3.59 -12.71 -5.27
C GLU A 38 -4.69 -11.70 -5.60
N LEU A 39 -4.77 -11.33 -6.87
CA LEU A 39 -5.71 -10.34 -7.38
C LEU A 39 -6.91 -11.06 -8.00
N THR A 40 -8.10 -10.71 -7.50
CA THR A 40 -9.35 -11.22 -8.06
C THR A 40 -9.62 -10.61 -9.44
N PRO A 41 -10.46 -11.23 -10.29
CA PRO A 41 -10.87 -10.62 -11.55
C PRO A 41 -11.48 -9.23 -11.39
N ALA A 42 -12.20 -9.00 -10.27
CA ALA A 42 -12.80 -7.71 -9.97
C ALA A 42 -11.76 -6.59 -9.77
N GLU A 43 -10.61 -6.94 -9.22
CA GLU A 43 -9.50 -6.02 -8.91
C GLU A 43 -8.62 -5.72 -10.10
N ARG A 44 -8.56 -6.65 -11.06
CA ARG A 44 -7.95 -6.47 -12.39
C ARG A 44 -8.83 -5.64 -13.33
N ARG A 45 -10.10 -5.37 -13.00
CA ARG A 45 -10.91 -4.47 -13.82
C ARG A 45 -10.39 -3.04 -13.75
N ARG A 46 -10.59 -2.28 -14.83
CA ARG A 46 -10.28 -0.84 -14.84
C ARG A 46 -11.03 -0.11 -13.73
N SER A 47 -10.33 0.81 -13.08
CA SER A 47 -10.93 1.72 -12.13
C SER A 47 -11.92 2.66 -12.84
N LYS A 48 -13.10 2.83 -12.24
CA LYS A 48 -14.13 3.77 -12.73
C LYS A 48 -13.73 5.24 -12.53
N THR A 49 -12.89 5.53 -11.53
CA THR A 49 -12.45 6.90 -11.21
C THR A 49 -11.06 7.21 -11.76
N ARG A 50 -10.29 6.18 -12.13
CA ARG A 50 -8.96 6.28 -12.74
C ARG A 50 -8.88 5.36 -13.95
N PRO A 51 -9.37 5.79 -15.13
CA PRO A 51 -9.53 4.92 -16.30
C PRO A 51 -8.25 4.27 -16.85
N ARG A 52 -7.08 4.75 -16.42
CA ARG A 52 -5.75 4.25 -16.79
C ARG A 52 -5.15 3.28 -15.77
N GLU A 53 -5.84 3.02 -14.66
CA GLU A 53 -5.40 2.14 -13.58
C GLU A 53 -6.36 0.95 -13.42
N GLU A 54 -5.86 -0.20 -12.99
CA GLU A 54 -6.69 -1.29 -12.48
C GLU A 54 -7.27 -0.91 -11.10
N MET A 55 -8.35 -1.56 -10.68
CA MET A 55 -9.00 -1.28 -9.39
C MET A 55 -8.04 -1.46 -8.21
N TRP A 56 -7.17 -2.46 -8.24
CA TRP A 56 -6.22 -2.70 -7.14
C TRP A 56 -5.21 -1.57 -6.97
N GLU A 57 -4.77 -0.93 -8.05
CA GLU A 57 -3.85 0.22 -7.96
C GLU A 57 -4.50 1.37 -7.19
N GLN A 58 -5.80 1.59 -7.44
CA GLN A 58 -6.58 2.55 -6.67
C GLN A 58 -6.71 2.12 -5.20
N ILE A 59 -6.92 0.84 -4.91
CA ILE A 59 -6.99 0.33 -3.52
C ILE A 59 -5.68 0.62 -2.78
N VAL A 60 -4.52 0.41 -3.41
CA VAL A 60 -3.22 0.72 -2.81
C VAL A 60 -3.09 2.21 -2.51
N ARG A 61 -3.55 3.07 -3.41
CA ARG A 61 -3.52 4.52 -3.21
C ARG A 61 -4.50 4.98 -2.13
N ASN A 62 -5.58 4.25 -1.93
CA ASN A 62 -6.55 4.51 -0.88
C ASN A 62 -5.93 4.37 0.51
N ILE A 63 -4.91 3.52 0.68
CA ILE A 63 -4.12 3.45 1.92
C ILE A 63 -3.59 4.85 2.30
N VAL A 64 -3.14 5.64 1.32
CA VAL A 64 -2.63 7.00 1.54
C VAL A 64 -3.76 8.02 1.68
N SER A 65 -4.76 7.99 0.80
CA SER A 65 -5.83 9.00 0.85
C SER A 65 -6.73 8.85 2.07
N HIS A 66 -6.91 7.64 2.58
CA HIS A 66 -7.72 7.33 3.77
C HIS A 66 -6.90 7.24 5.07
N ARG A 67 -5.67 7.77 5.09
CA ARG A 67 -4.75 7.72 6.25
C ARG A 67 -5.29 8.30 7.57
N TYR A 68 -6.42 9.00 7.55
CA TYR A 68 -7.09 9.54 8.73
C TYR A 68 -8.12 8.57 9.34
N LEU A 69 -8.46 7.47 8.67
CA LEU A 69 -9.37 6.46 9.20
C LEU A 69 -8.66 5.60 10.25
N ALA A 70 -9.33 5.33 11.38
CA ALA A 70 -8.74 4.62 12.52
C ALA A 70 -8.13 3.25 12.17
N ASP A 71 -8.74 2.52 11.24
CA ASP A 71 -8.27 1.19 10.83
C ASP A 71 -7.20 1.20 9.74
N ASN A 72 -6.84 2.37 9.20
CA ASN A 72 -5.86 2.48 8.13
C ASN A 72 -4.43 2.22 8.66
N ALA A 73 -3.60 1.54 7.86
CA ALA A 73 -2.25 1.15 8.26
C ALA A 73 -1.32 2.34 8.59
N ILE A 74 -1.53 3.50 7.97
CA ILE A 74 -0.80 4.73 8.30
C ILE A 74 -1.29 5.30 9.64
N ASN A 75 -2.61 5.34 9.85
CA ASN A 75 -3.20 5.83 11.11
C ASN A 75 -2.75 4.98 12.31
N ARG A 76 -2.70 3.66 12.11
CA ARG A 76 -2.25 2.68 13.10
C ARG A 76 -0.73 2.67 13.33
N GLY A 77 0.02 3.55 12.66
CA GLY A 77 1.47 3.66 12.82
C GLY A 77 2.25 2.46 12.28
N LYS A 78 1.70 1.70 11.33
CA LYS A 78 2.43 0.61 10.66
C LYS A 78 3.26 1.11 9.48
N LEU A 79 2.71 2.08 8.76
CA LEU A 79 3.31 2.69 7.58
C LEU A 79 3.46 4.21 7.77
N HIS A 80 4.49 4.80 7.18
CA HIS A 80 4.63 6.24 7.04
C HIS A 80 4.60 6.64 5.59
N TYR A 81 3.89 7.73 5.28
CA TYR A 81 3.83 8.29 3.94
C TYR A 81 4.57 9.63 3.86
N ARG A 82 5.54 9.74 2.96
CA ARG A 82 6.30 10.99 2.73
C ARG A 82 6.67 11.14 1.26
N ARG A 83 6.34 12.26 0.61
CA ARG A 83 6.79 12.60 -0.76
C ARG A 83 6.67 11.45 -1.78
N ASN A 84 5.51 10.77 -1.83
CA ASN A 84 5.25 9.59 -2.67
C ASN A 84 6.04 8.30 -2.31
N HIS A 85 6.63 8.23 -1.13
CA HIS A 85 7.20 7.02 -0.54
C HIS A 85 6.30 6.48 0.57
N LEU A 86 6.29 5.16 0.72
CA LEU A 86 5.81 4.47 1.91
C LEU A 86 6.98 3.73 2.56
N SER A 87 7.09 3.85 3.88
CA SER A 87 8.07 3.13 4.68
C SER A 87 7.40 2.40 5.84
N LEU A 88 8.03 1.32 6.31
CA LEU A 88 7.62 0.65 7.55
C LEU A 88 7.97 1.54 8.75
N ALA A 89 7.11 1.58 9.77
CA ALA A 89 7.37 2.32 10.99
C ALA A 89 8.53 1.75 11.82
N ASN A 90 8.63 0.42 11.87
CA ASN A 90 9.67 -0.28 12.63
C ASN A 90 10.65 -0.98 11.69
N SER A 91 11.14 -0.28 10.66
CA SER A 91 12.24 -0.83 9.85
C SER A 91 13.58 -0.71 10.59
N PRO A 92 14.40 -1.78 10.63
CA PRO A 92 15.71 -1.75 11.28
C PRO A 92 16.66 -0.70 10.70
N GLN A 93 16.36 -0.08 9.55
CA GLN A 93 17.13 1.04 9.00
C GLN A 93 16.80 2.42 9.60
N LEU A 94 15.72 2.59 10.38
CA LEU A 94 15.34 3.90 10.93
C LEU A 94 15.93 4.21 12.33
N THR A 95 16.76 3.33 12.90
CA THR A 95 17.40 3.51 14.21
C THR A 95 18.76 4.25 14.17
N LEU A 96 19.00 5.06 13.13
CA LEU A 96 20.22 5.87 13.01
C LEU A 96 19.88 7.35 12.88
N PHE A 97 19.35 7.97 13.94
CA PHE A 97 19.56 9.40 14.26
C PHE A 97 19.36 9.60 15.76
#